data_AF-A0A1V4RWF2-F1
#
_entry.id   AF-A0A1V4RWF2-F1
#
_cell.length_a   1.000
_cell.length_b   1.000
_cell.length_c   1.000
_cell.angle_alpha   90.00
_cell.angle_beta   90.00
_cell.angle_gamma   90.00
#
_symmetry.space_group_name_H-M   'P 1'
#
loop_
_entity.id
_entity.type
_entity.pdbx_description
1 polymer ?
#
loop_
_entity_poly.entity_id
_entity_poly.type
_entity_poly.pdbx_seq_one_letter_code
_entity_poly.pdbx_strand_id
1 'polypeptide(L)'
;GIGGPNQEFAVGASPYIDDIGSVVVVGLDSDGTDGPTDLAGAIVDEKTASRSQVLNIDIHDCLNRHNVTPAVLKLQDAIITGSTGTNVNDLKIMLISG
;
A
#
# COMPACT_ATOMS: atom_id res chain seq x y z
N GLY A 1 -11.31 10.00 0.84
CA GLY A 1 -10.19 10.74 0.25
C GLY A 1 -9.95 10.20 -1.14
N ILE A 2 -8.69 10.06 -1.54
CA ILE A 2 -8.28 9.28 -2.72
C ILE A 2 -7.45 8.07 -2.26
N GLY A 3 -7.79 6.89 -2.76
CA GLY A 3 -7.29 5.60 -2.31
C GLY A 3 -8.01 4.47 -3.02
N GLY A 4 -7.63 3.24 -2.71
CA GLY A 4 -8.31 2.04 -3.17
C GLY A 4 -8.14 0.87 -2.19
N PRO A 5 -8.95 -0.20 -2.32
CA PRO A 5 -8.90 -1.34 -1.39
C PRO A 5 -7.52 -2.00 -1.28
N ASN A 6 -6.76 -2.07 -2.36
CA ASN A 6 -5.42 -2.67 -2.36
C ASN A 6 -4.40 -1.78 -1.65
N GLN A 7 -4.46 -0.47 -1.88
CA GLN A 7 -3.65 0.51 -1.15
C GLN A 7 -3.96 0.50 0.35
N GLU A 8 -5.25 0.54 0.74
CA GLU A 8 -5.64 0.52 2.16
C GLU A 8 -5.26 -0.79 2.85
N PHE A 9 -5.38 -1.93 2.17
CA PHE A 9 -4.94 -3.23 2.69
C PHE A 9 -3.44 -3.23 3.03
N ALA A 10 -2.59 -2.79 2.10
CA ALA A 10 -1.15 -2.77 2.32
C ALA A 10 -0.78 -1.74 3.40
N VAL A 11 -1.26 -0.49 3.29
CA VAL A 11 -0.99 0.57 4.27
C VAL A 11 -1.48 0.19 5.67
N GLY A 12 -2.64 -0.46 5.77
CA GLY A 12 -3.21 -0.95 7.02
C GLY A 12 -2.37 -2.02 7.71
N ALA A 13 -1.56 -2.77 6.95
CA ALA A 13 -0.63 -3.74 7.53
C ALA A 13 0.63 -3.08 8.13
N SER A 14 1.03 -1.91 7.63
CA SER A 14 2.31 -1.27 8.00
C SER A 14 2.52 -1.06 9.51
N PRO A 15 1.53 -0.66 10.34
CA PRO A 15 1.75 -0.48 11.78
C PRO A 15 1.86 -1.78 12.57
N TYR A 16 1.61 -2.92 11.92
CA TYR A 16 1.65 -4.24 12.56
C TYR A 16 2.91 -5.03 12.20
N ILE A 17 3.72 -4.57 11.24
CA ILE A 17 4.88 -5.30 10.72
C ILE A 17 6.22 -4.63 11.02
N ASP A 18 6.22 -3.44 11.62
CA ASP A 18 7.41 -2.63 11.90
C ASP A 18 8.41 -3.29 12.86
N ASP A 19 7.91 -4.05 13.84
CA ASP A 19 8.73 -4.74 14.85
C ASP A 19 8.81 -6.27 14.66
N ILE A 20 8.29 -6.82 13.54
CA ILE A 20 8.22 -8.28 13.31
C ILE A 20 9.49 -8.84 12.63
N GLY A 21 10.30 -7.99 12.00
CA GLY A 21 11.47 -8.39 11.20
C GLY A 21 11.23 -8.19 9.70
N SER A 22 11.93 -8.95 8.84
CA SER A 22 11.86 -8.77 7.38
C SER A 22 10.53 -9.26 6.80
N VAL A 23 9.54 -8.36 6.71
CA VAL A 23 8.19 -8.65 6.21
C VAL A 23 7.83 -7.66 5.11
N VAL A 24 7.29 -8.16 4.00
CA VAL A 24 6.74 -7.34 2.91
C VAL A 24 5.30 -7.74 2.66
N VAL A 25 4.41 -6.75 2.56
CA VAL A 25 2.99 -6.95 2.26
C VAL A 25 2.62 -6.19 0.98
N VAL A 26 1.95 -6.89 0.08
CA VAL A 26 1.47 -6.35 -1.19
C VAL A 26 -0.03 -6.55 -1.30
N GLY A 27 -0.73 -5.52 -1.73
CA GLY A 27 -2.04 -5.63 -2.35
C GLY A 27 -1.99 -4.99 -3.73
N LEU A 28 -2.50 -5.67 -4.76
CA LEU A 28 -2.69 -5.09 -6.08
C LEU A 28 -3.98 -5.60 -6.76
N ASP A 29 -4.57 -4.78 -7.61
CA ASP A 29 -5.58 -5.16 -8.59
C ASP A 29 -4.89 -5.59 -9.89
N SER A 30 -5.33 -6.71 -10.44
CA SER A 30 -4.78 -7.26 -11.68
C SER A 30 -5.11 -6.45 -12.93
N ASP A 31 -6.11 -5.55 -12.89
CA ASP A 31 -6.40 -4.66 -14.03
C ASP A 31 -5.47 -3.44 -14.15
N GLY A 32 -4.69 -3.20 -13.08
CA GLY A 32 -3.70 -2.14 -13.02
C GLY A 32 -4.20 -0.83 -12.42
N THR A 33 -5.43 -0.79 -11.90
CA THR A 33 -6.04 0.36 -11.22
C THR A 33 -6.73 -0.07 -9.93
N ASP A 34 -6.55 0.71 -8.86
CA ASP A 34 -7.08 0.42 -7.53
C ASP A 34 -7.91 1.62 -7.06
N GLY A 35 -9.23 1.42 -6.99
CA GLY A 35 -10.18 2.51 -6.75
C GLY A 35 -10.17 3.55 -7.90
N PRO A 36 -10.51 4.82 -7.63
CA PRO A 36 -10.46 5.90 -8.63
C PRO A 36 -9.02 6.44 -8.82
N THR A 37 -8.02 5.56 -8.97
CA THR A 37 -6.60 5.95 -9.05
C THR A 37 -5.84 5.22 -10.17
N ASP A 38 -4.73 5.80 -10.62
CA ASP A 38 -3.84 5.19 -11.62
C ASP A 38 -2.83 4.20 -11.00
N LEU A 39 -2.95 3.91 -9.70
CA LEU A 39 -2.11 2.94 -9.00
C LEU A 39 -2.77 1.58 -9.06
N ALA A 40 -2.01 0.51 -9.28
CA ALA A 40 -2.53 -0.85 -9.18
C ALA A 40 -2.68 -1.29 -7.72
N GLY A 41 -2.03 -0.61 -6.78
CA GLY A 41 -2.04 -0.98 -5.37
C GLY A 41 -0.84 -0.41 -4.63
N ALA A 42 -0.39 -1.10 -3.59
CA ALA A 42 0.77 -0.70 -2.80
C ALA A 42 1.57 -1.89 -2.26
N ILE A 43 2.85 -1.63 -1.98
CA ILE A 43 3.82 -2.53 -1.38
C ILE A 43 4.39 -1.84 -0.14
N VAL A 44 4.28 -2.47 1.03
CA VAL A 44 4.82 -1.95 2.29
C VAL A 44 5.78 -2.95 2.91
N ASP A 45 6.73 -2.45 3.69
CA ASP A 45 7.69 -3.26 4.43
C ASP A 45 7.76 -2.83 5.90
N GLU A 46 8.60 -3.50 6.69
CA GLU A 46 8.79 -3.17 8.12
C GLU A 46 9.29 -1.73 8.34
N LYS A 47 9.82 -1.09 7.30
CA LYS A 47 10.31 0.28 7.38
C LYS A 47 9.27 1.32 6.98
N THR A 48 8.14 0.93 6.36
CA THR A 48 7.09 1.87 5.92
C THR A 48 6.60 2.75 7.08
N ALA A 49 6.34 2.18 8.26
CA ALA A 49 5.88 2.95 9.43
C ALA A 49 6.95 3.95 9.92
N SER A 50 8.23 3.55 9.94
CA SER A 50 9.31 4.48 10.29
C SER A 50 9.49 5.60 9.26
N ARG A 51 9.38 5.29 7.95
CA ARG A 51 9.42 6.28 6.87
C ARG A 51 8.27 7.29 6.98
N SER A 52 7.08 6.84 7.35
CA SER A 52 5.91 7.72 7.51
C SER A 52 6.10 8.73 8.63
N GLN A 53 6.67 8.30 9.77
CA GLN A 53 7.03 9.19 10.88
C GLN A 53 8.03 10.26 10.45
N VAL A 54 9.11 9.88 9.75
CA VAL A 54 10.13 10.82 9.26
C VAL A 54 9.53 11.86 8.30
N LEU A 55 8.55 11.46 7.49
CA LEU A 55 7.87 12.33 6.53
C LEU A 55 6.66 13.08 7.11
N ASN A 56 6.38 12.96 8.42
CA ASN A 56 5.20 13.51 9.10
C ASN A 56 3.88 13.08 8.43
N ILE A 57 3.79 11.81 8.06
CA ILE A 57 2.59 11.18 7.48
C ILE A 57 1.94 10.34 8.58
N ASP A 58 0.73 10.72 8.99
CA ASP A 58 -0.09 9.93 9.92
C ASP A 58 -0.85 8.84 9.14
N ILE A 59 -0.38 7.60 9.24
CA ILE A 59 -0.99 6.43 8.59
C ILE A 59 -2.43 6.19 9.07
N HIS A 60 -2.70 6.39 10.36
CA HIS A 60 -4.04 6.18 10.90
C HIS A 60 -5.02 7.24 10.39
N ASP A 61 -4.62 8.51 10.32
CA ASP A 61 -5.46 9.55 9.70
C ASP A 61 -5.70 9.27 8.21
N CYS A 62 -4.65 8.85 7.47
CA CYS A 62 -4.79 8.50 6.06
C CYS A 62 -5.82 7.39 5.84
N LEU A 63 -5.80 6.34 6.67
CA LEU A 63 -6.78 5.24 6.63
C LEU A 63 -8.19 5.72 7.04
N ASN A 64 -8.33 6.43 8.16
CA ASN A 64 -9.61 6.93 8.66
C ASN A 64 -10.32 7.86 7.66
N ARG A 65 -9.56 8.56 6.83
CA ARG A 65 -10.07 9.48 5.80
C ARG A 65 -10.19 8.85 4.42
N HIS A 66 -9.89 7.56 4.28
CA HIS A 66 -9.76 6.86 2.99
C HIS A 66 -8.92 7.66 1.98
N ASN A 67 -7.76 8.15 2.44
CA ASN A 67 -6.89 9.07 1.73
C ASN A 67 -5.43 8.57 1.68
N VAL A 68 -5.25 7.32 1.27
CA VAL A 68 -3.97 6.61 1.29
C VAL A 68 -3.07 6.88 0.07
N THR A 69 -3.62 7.26 -1.09
CA THR A 69 -2.82 7.50 -2.31
C THR A 69 -1.71 8.54 -2.12
N PRO A 70 -1.95 9.70 -1.49
CA PRO A 70 -0.87 10.68 -1.28
C PRO A 70 0.22 10.17 -0.33
N ALA A 71 -0.13 9.29 0.61
CA ALA A 71 0.81 8.68 1.53
C ALA A 71 1.72 7.69 0.81
N VAL A 72 1.16 6.72 0.07
CA VAL A 72 1.97 5.71 -0.65
C VAL A 72 2.84 6.33 -1.73
N LEU A 73 2.40 7.41 -2.40
CA LEU A 73 3.22 8.15 -3.34
C LEU A 73 4.42 8.85 -2.66
N LYS A 74 4.20 9.50 -1.52
CA LYS A 74 5.28 10.16 -0.76
C LYS A 74 6.26 9.15 -0.15
N LEU A 75 5.76 8.00 0.29
CA LEU A 75 6.54 6.90 0.85
C LEU A 75 7.31 6.10 -0.20
N GLN A 76 6.96 6.27 -1.48
CA GLN A 76 7.43 5.46 -2.61
C GLN A 76 7.02 3.98 -2.52
N ASP A 77 5.86 3.74 -1.91
CA ASP A 77 5.26 2.42 -1.67
C ASP A 77 4.15 2.09 -2.70
N ALA A 78 3.96 2.95 -3.70
CA ALA A 78 2.95 2.78 -4.74
C ALA A 78 3.36 1.74 -5.80
N ILE A 79 2.41 0.89 -6.21
CA ILE A 79 2.60 -0.01 -7.35
C ILE A 79 1.93 0.59 -8.58
N ILE A 80 2.70 0.81 -9.64
CA ILE A 80 2.23 1.34 -10.92
C ILE A 80 2.55 0.32 -12.01
N THR A 81 1.54 -0.36 -12.51
CA THR A 81 1.67 -1.29 -13.65
C THR A 81 1.19 -0.67 -14.96
N GLY A 82 0.32 0.34 -14.87
CA GLY A 82 -0.56 0.74 -15.97
C GLY A 82 -1.62 -0.33 -16.25
N SER A 83 -2.53 -0.04 -17.19
CA SER A 83 -3.55 -0.98 -17.65
C SER A 83 -2.90 -2.27 -18.15
N THR A 84 -3.24 -3.40 -17.52
CA THR A 84 -2.66 -4.71 -17.84
C THR A 84 -3.36 -5.41 -19.00
N GLY A 85 -4.59 -5.00 -19.32
CA GLY A 85 -5.43 -5.62 -20.35
C GLY A 85 -6.13 -6.92 -19.91
N THR A 86 -6.13 -7.24 -18.62
CA THR A 86 -6.86 -8.37 -18.03
C THR A 86 -7.44 -7.98 -16.67
N ASN A 87 -8.42 -8.72 -16.16
CA ASN A 87 -8.93 -8.54 -14.79
C ASN A 87 -9.35 -9.89 -14.22
N VAL A 88 -8.64 -10.34 -13.18
CA VAL A 88 -8.94 -11.50 -12.34
C VAL A 88 -9.09 -11.10 -10.86
N ASN A 89 -9.45 -9.85 -10.60
CA ASN A 89 -9.55 -9.17 -9.29
C ASN A 89 -8.19 -8.98 -8.60
N ASP A 90 -8.18 -9.05 -7.26
CA ASP A 90 -7.05 -8.72 -6.40
C ASP A 90 -6.04 -9.86 -6.23
N LEU A 91 -4.77 -9.49 -6.06
CA LEU A 91 -3.69 -10.35 -5.59
C LEU A 91 -3.08 -9.77 -4.30
N LYS A 92 -3.04 -10.60 -3.24
CA LYS A 92 -2.41 -10.26 -1.96
C LYS A 92 -1.22 -11.17 -1.70
N ILE A 93 -0.06 -10.60 -1.38
CA ILE A 93 1.17 -11.34 -1.10
C ILE A 93 1.74 -10.88 0.23
N MET A 94 2.16 -11.82 1.06
CA MET A 94 2.97 -11.56 2.25
C MET A 94 4.22 -12.41 2.16
N LEU A 95 5.39 -11.77 2.21
CA LEU A 95 6.69 -12.42 2.26
C LEU A 95 7.29 -12.22 3.64
N ILE A 96 7.78 -13.30 4.24
CA ILE A 96 8.50 -13.30 5.53
C ILE A 96 9.87 -13.92 5.27
N SER A 97 10.95 -13.19 5.57
CA SER A 97 12.32 -13.69 5.46
C SER A 97 12.97 -13.80 6.84
N GLY A 98 13.67 -14.91 7.08
CA GLY A 98 14.50 -15.15 8.27
C GLY A 98 15.92 -14.63 8.10
#